data_AF-A0A9D5W567-F1
#
_entry.id   AF-A0A9D5W567-F1
#
_cell.length_a   1.000
_cell.length_b   1.000
_cell.length_c   1.000
_cell.angle_alpha   90.00
_cell.angle_beta   90.00
_cell.angle_gamma   90.00
#
_symmetry.space_group_name_H-M   'P 1'
#
loop_
_entity.id
_entity.type
_entity.pdbx_description
1 polymer ?
#
loop_
_entity_poly.entity_id
_entity_poly.type
_entity_poly.pdbx_seq_one_letter_code
_entity_poly.pdbx_strand_id
1 'polypeptide(L)'
;MNFEHIDRMGGQELNILAAEEIMGWRMDGDFWLAPDDTPARRVADWYPSGDPGQAEDLVAAVETLGLAGAFALALCRALGLTPPLQTPLDLYRLAAATPKARCKAAVLAALGGARK
;
A
#
# COMPACT_ATOMS: atom_id res chain seq x y z
N MET A 1 -8.08 -6.58 11.89
CA MET A 1 -6.92 -7.19 11.22
C MET A 1 -5.65 -6.77 11.96
N ASN A 2 -4.72 -7.68 12.26
CA ASN A 2 -3.47 -7.35 12.96
C ASN A 2 -2.27 -7.36 11.97
N PHE A 3 -1.15 -6.75 12.35
CA PHE A 3 0.04 -6.61 11.50
C PHE A 3 0.62 -7.96 11.05
N GLU A 4 0.64 -8.94 11.95
CA GLU A 4 1.17 -10.29 11.66
C GLU A 4 0.38 -11.01 10.56
N HIS A 5 -0.92 -10.74 10.45
CA HIS A 5 -1.73 -11.29 9.37
C HIS A 5 -1.28 -10.71 8.03
N ILE A 6 -1.16 -9.38 7.94
CA ILE A 6 -0.76 -8.66 6.72
C ILE A 6 0.68 -8.98 6.31
N ASP A 7 1.56 -9.28 7.26
CA ASP A 7 2.93 -9.74 6.98
C ASP A 7 2.99 -11.08 6.24
N ARG A 8 2.04 -11.97 6.51
CA ARG A 8 1.97 -13.29 5.87
C ARG A 8 1.19 -13.29 4.56
N MET A 9 0.55 -12.17 4.20
CA MET A 9 -0.30 -12.10 3.01
C MET A 9 0.49 -12.28 1.71
N GLY A 10 -0.16 -12.97 0.78
CA GLY A 10 0.29 -13.09 -0.60
C GLY A 10 0.24 -11.74 -1.32
N GLY A 11 0.98 -11.61 -2.44
CA GLY A 11 0.94 -10.39 -3.25
C GLY A 11 -0.47 -10.07 -3.74
N GLN A 12 -1.21 -11.09 -4.20
CA GLN A 12 -2.59 -10.92 -4.67
C GLN A 12 -3.52 -10.38 -3.60
N GLU A 13 -3.47 -10.91 -2.38
CA GLU A 13 -4.34 -10.45 -1.29
C GLU A 13 -4.00 -9.02 -0.87
N LEU A 14 -2.70 -8.65 -0.87
CA LEU A 14 -2.26 -7.27 -0.64
C LEU A 14 -2.79 -6.31 -1.71
N ASN A 15 -2.76 -6.73 -2.98
CA ASN A 15 -3.30 -5.93 -4.08
C ASN A 15 -4.81 -5.74 -3.91
N ILE A 16 -5.56 -6.78 -3.54
CA ILE A 16 -7.01 -6.64 -3.31
C ILE A 16 -7.29 -5.62 -2.21
N LEU A 17 -6.63 -5.76 -1.05
CA LEU A 17 -6.82 -4.80 0.05
C LEU A 17 -6.40 -3.38 -0.32
N ALA A 18 -5.32 -3.21 -1.08
CA ALA A 18 -4.89 -1.89 -1.50
C ALA A 18 -5.92 -1.21 -2.42
N ALA A 19 -6.59 -1.97 -3.29
CA ALA A 19 -7.61 -1.46 -4.19
C ALA A 19 -8.82 -0.98 -3.38
N GLU A 20 -9.27 -1.80 -2.44
CA GLU A 20 -10.47 -1.51 -1.65
C GLU A 20 -10.24 -0.39 -0.62
N GLU A 21 -9.15 -0.47 0.15
CA GLU A 21 -8.93 0.38 1.33
C GLU A 21 -8.25 1.71 1.01
N ILE A 22 -7.53 1.80 -0.11
CA ILE A 22 -6.75 3.00 -0.47
C ILE A 22 -7.31 3.65 -1.73
N MET A 23 -7.57 2.85 -2.77
CA MET A 23 -8.09 3.39 -4.02
C MET A 23 -9.62 3.58 -3.98
N GLY A 24 -10.31 3.00 -3.00
CA GLY A 24 -11.77 3.01 -2.91
C GLY A 24 -12.45 2.20 -4.02
N TRP A 25 -11.72 1.29 -4.64
CA TRP A 25 -12.20 0.50 -5.77
C TRP A 25 -13.01 -0.71 -5.30
N ARG A 26 -13.88 -1.20 -6.18
CA ARG A 26 -14.64 -2.45 -5.96
C ARG A 26 -14.40 -3.43 -7.08
N MET A 27 -14.42 -4.72 -6.76
CA MET A 27 -14.30 -5.78 -7.76
C MET A 27 -15.68 -6.10 -8.35
N ASP A 28 -15.78 -6.14 -9.67
CA ASP A 28 -16.94 -6.60 -10.44
C ASP A 28 -16.49 -7.58 -11.53
N GLY A 29 -16.72 -8.87 -11.29
CA GLY A 29 -16.10 -9.94 -12.06
C GLY A 29 -14.57 -9.85 -11.99
N ASP A 30 -13.91 -9.76 -13.14
CA ASP A 30 -12.45 -9.69 -13.26
C ASP A 30 -11.91 -8.24 -13.31
N PHE A 31 -12.74 -7.24 -13.00
CA PHE A 31 -12.38 -5.84 -13.16
C PHE A 31 -12.51 -5.03 -11.87
N TRP A 32 -11.65 -4.03 -11.73
CA TRP A 32 -11.80 -2.98 -10.72
C TRP A 32 -12.69 -1.83 -11.20
N LEU A 33 -13.53 -1.32 -10.31
CA LEU A 33 -14.39 -0.16 -10.51
C LEU A 33 -13.97 0.97 -9.58
N ALA A 34 -13.58 2.11 -10.15
CA ALA A 34 -13.24 3.32 -9.39
C ALA A 34 -14.49 4.09 -8.93
N PRO A 35 -14.43 4.80 -7.79
CA PRO A 35 -15.59 5.45 -7.16
C PRO A 35 -16.16 6.67 -7.92
N ASP A 36 -15.41 7.28 -8.83
CA ASP A 36 -15.74 8.61 -9.37
C ASP A 36 -16.04 8.58 -10.90
N ASP A 37 -17.33 8.58 -11.24
CA ASP A 37 -17.99 9.22 -12.39
C ASP A 37 -17.38 9.15 -13.82
N THR A 38 -16.75 8.04 -14.18
CA THR A 38 -16.70 7.60 -15.59
C THR A 38 -17.03 6.12 -15.66
N PRO A 39 -17.82 5.66 -16.64
CA PRO A 39 -18.36 4.31 -16.65
C PRO A 39 -17.19 3.32 -16.58
N ALA A 40 -17.05 2.66 -15.42
CA ALA A 40 -16.14 1.58 -15.16
C ALA A 40 -14.81 1.73 -15.93
N ARG A 41 -13.87 2.57 -15.47
CA ARG A 41 -12.47 2.37 -15.90
C ARG A 41 -12.09 0.99 -15.39
N ARG A 42 -12.30 -0.01 -16.24
CA ARG A 42 -11.92 -1.39 -16.03
C ARG A 42 -10.41 -1.39 -16.01
N VAL A 43 -9.85 -1.34 -14.81
CA VAL A 43 -8.42 -1.56 -14.62
C VAL A 43 -8.25 -3.07 -14.68
N ALA A 44 -7.97 -3.57 -15.89
CA ALA A 44 -7.38 -4.89 -16.04
C ALA A 44 -5.94 -4.79 -15.50
N ASP A 45 -5.52 -5.80 -14.72
CA ASP A 45 -4.14 -5.98 -14.27
C ASP A 45 -3.58 -4.88 -13.37
N TRP A 46 -3.98 -4.92 -12.09
CA TRP A 46 -3.42 -4.09 -11.02
C TRP A 46 -2.73 -4.95 -9.95
N TYR A 47 -1.41 -4.91 -9.93
CA TYR A 47 -0.50 -5.71 -9.10
C TYR A 47 0.61 -4.87 -8.43
N PRO A 48 0.28 -3.85 -7.60
CA PRO A 48 1.27 -2.97 -6.96
C PRO A 48 2.25 -3.71 -6.04
N SER A 49 1.94 -4.92 -5.56
CA SER A 49 2.89 -5.75 -4.83
C SER A 49 4.06 -6.28 -5.68
N GLY A 50 3.89 -6.30 -7.00
CA GLY A 50 4.85 -6.86 -7.97
C GLY A 50 5.37 -5.85 -8.99
N ASP A 51 4.65 -4.75 -9.21
CA ASP A 51 5.02 -3.70 -10.16
C ASP A 51 5.49 -2.42 -9.44
N PRO A 52 6.72 -1.94 -9.69
CA PRO A 52 7.23 -0.72 -9.06
C PRO A 52 6.45 0.55 -9.41
N GLY A 53 5.97 0.69 -10.65
CA GLY A 53 5.23 1.89 -11.08
C GLY A 53 3.90 2.01 -10.35
N GLN A 54 3.15 0.91 -10.30
CA GLN A 54 1.88 0.85 -9.56
C GLN A 54 2.08 0.98 -8.04
N ALA A 55 3.22 0.54 -7.51
CA ALA A 55 3.56 0.78 -6.11
C ALA A 55 3.77 2.27 -5.82
N GLU A 56 4.37 3.04 -6.73
CA GLU A 56 4.49 4.49 -6.58
C GLU A 56 3.12 5.18 -6.68
N ASP A 57 2.26 4.76 -7.62
CA ASP A 57 0.89 5.27 -7.72
C ASP A 57 0.11 5.04 -6.42
N LEU A 58 0.29 3.87 -5.80
CA LEU A 58 -0.31 3.54 -4.51
C LEU A 58 0.22 4.43 -3.38
N VAL A 59 1.53 4.74 -3.36
CA VAL A 59 2.12 5.65 -2.37
C VAL A 59 1.56 7.06 -2.54
N ALA A 60 1.42 7.54 -3.77
CA ALA A 60 0.80 8.84 -4.05
C ALA A 60 -0.67 8.91 -3.56
N ALA A 61 -1.43 7.82 -3.70
CA ALA A 61 -2.78 7.73 -3.16
C ALA A 61 -2.78 7.79 -1.61
N VAL A 62 -1.87 7.07 -0.96
CA VAL A 62 -1.69 7.13 0.51
C VAL A 62 -1.38 8.56 0.98
N GLU A 63 -0.55 9.30 0.25
CA GLU A 63 -0.24 10.71 0.56
C GLU A 63 -1.47 11.60 0.42
N THR A 64 -2.26 11.39 -0.65
CA THR A 64 -3.52 12.12 -0.89
C THR A 64 -4.54 11.89 0.22
N LEU A 65 -4.55 10.69 0.82
CA LEU A 65 -5.38 10.35 1.98
C LEU A 65 -4.85 10.91 3.32
N GLY A 66 -3.73 11.62 3.32
CA GLY A 66 -3.11 12.16 4.55
C GLY A 66 -2.47 11.09 5.43
N LEU A 67 -2.15 9.90 4.88
CA LEU A 67 -1.63 8.75 5.62
C LEU A 67 -0.10 8.64 5.58
N ALA A 68 0.61 9.63 5.03
CA ALA A 68 2.06 9.59 4.82
C ALA A 68 2.88 9.25 6.08
N GLY A 69 2.50 9.81 7.23
CA GLY A 69 3.17 9.51 8.50
C GLY A 69 2.95 8.06 8.98
N ALA A 70 1.72 7.55 8.84
CA ALA A 70 1.39 6.17 9.18
C ALA A 70 2.09 5.19 8.24
N PHE A 71 2.17 5.53 6.95
CA PHE A 71 2.90 4.79 5.94
C PHE A 71 4.39 4.70 6.22
N ALA A 72 5.05 5.82 6.51
CA ALA A 72 6.47 5.83 6.83
C ALA A 72 6.80 4.90 8.03
N LEU A 73 5.97 4.95 9.08
CA LEU A 73 6.11 4.06 10.24
C LEU A 73 5.84 2.59 9.90
N ALA A 74 4.82 2.30 9.09
CA ALA A 74 4.51 0.96 8.64
C ALA A 74 5.61 0.38 7.73
N LEU A 75 6.21 1.20 6.88
CA LEU A 75 7.30 0.82 6.00
C LEU A 75 8.59 0.53 6.77
N CYS A 76 8.91 1.36 7.78
CA CYS A 76 10.01 1.06 8.70
C CYS A 76 9.83 -0.32 9.33
N ARG A 77 8.63 -0.61 9.86
CA ARG A 77 8.33 -1.93 10.45
C ARG A 77 8.42 -3.06 9.44
N ALA A 78 7.91 -2.87 8.23
CA ALA A 78 7.99 -3.88 7.16
C ALA A 78 9.44 -4.21 6.76
N LEU A 79 10.35 -3.25 6.91
CA LEU A 79 11.78 -3.39 6.63
C LEU A 79 12.62 -3.77 7.88
N GLY A 80 11.99 -3.95 9.05
CA GLY A 80 12.70 -4.23 10.31
C GLY A 80 13.52 -3.05 10.84
N LEU A 81 13.16 -1.82 10.46
CA LEU A 81 13.82 -0.58 10.89
C LEU A 81 13.11 0.02 12.11
N THR A 82 13.88 0.63 13.00
CA THR A 82 13.38 1.31 14.21
C THR A 82 13.54 2.82 14.06
N PRO A 83 12.44 3.60 14.07
CA PRO A 83 12.52 5.07 14.09
C PRO A 83 13.05 5.60 15.44
N PRO A 84 13.72 6.77 15.47
CA PRO A 84 14.11 7.59 14.33
C PRO A 84 15.23 6.93 13.53
N LEU A 85 15.25 7.13 12.21
CA LEU A 85 16.28 6.61 11.33
C LEU A 85 17.57 7.40 11.56
N GLN A 86 18.67 6.70 11.83
CA GLN A 86 19.91 7.36 12.26
C GLN A 86 21.03 7.25 11.23
N THR A 87 20.94 6.30 10.29
CA THR A 87 22.03 6.03 9.37
C THR A 87 21.63 6.29 7.90
N PRO A 88 22.58 6.69 7.04
CA PRO A 88 22.34 6.75 5.59
C PRO A 88 21.88 5.41 5.00
N LEU A 89 22.30 4.29 5.59
CA LEU A 89 21.87 2.96 5.18
C LEU A 89 20.36 2.73 5.44
N ASP A 90 19.81 3.25 6.53
CA ASP A 90 18.38 3.14 6.83
C ASP A 90 17.55 3.93 5.81
N LEU A 91 18.00 5.13 5.46
CA LEU A 91 17.38 5.96 4.41
C LEU A 91 17.44 5.27 3.05
N TYR A 92 18.58 4.66 2.72
CA TYR A 92 18.73 3.88 1.50
C TYR A 92 17.77 2.69 1.46
N ARG A 93 17.63 1.93 2.57
CA ARG A 93 16.71 0.79 2.66
C ARG A 93 15.25 1.18 2.45
N LEU A 94 14.85 2.35 2.95
CA LEU A 94 13.50 2.89 2.71
C LEU A 94 13.30 3.28 1.25
N ALA A 95 14.28 3.99 0.66
CA ALA A 95 14.23 4.35 -0.75
C ALA A 95 14.25 3.11 -1.67
N ALA A 96 14.97 2.06 -1.28
CA ALA A 96 15.08 0.80 -2.02
C ALA A 96 14.02 -0.25 -1.62
N ALA A 97 12.97 0.15 -0.90
CA ALA A 97 11.90 -0.76 -0.52
C ALA A 97 11.28 -1.43 -1.76
N THR A 98 11.04 -2.74 -1.67
CA THR A 98 10.42 -3.49 -2.78
C THR A 98 8.96 -3.06 -2.97
N PRO A 99 8.36 -3.27 -4.16
CA PRO A 99 6.94 -3.01 -4.40
C PRO A 99 6.04 -3.68 -3.36
N LYS A 100 6.35 -4.94 -3.02
CA LYS A 100 5.64 -5.67 -1.96
C LYS A 100 5.73 -4.99 -0.59
N ALA A 101 6.91 -4.50 -0.20
CA ALA A 101 7.09 -3.80 1.08
C ALA A 101 6.30 -2.49 1.12
N ARG A 102 6.29 -1.73 0.02
CA ARG A 102 5.48 -0.50 -0.12
C ARG A 102 3.99 -0.80 -0.05
N CYS A 103 3.50 -1.77 -0.83
CA CYS A 103 2.09 -2.18 -0.83
C CYS A 103 1.63 -2.63 0.56
N LYS A 104 2.43 -3.46 1.23
CA LYS A 104 2.17 -3.89 2.60
C LYS A 104 2.08 -2.71 3.58
N ALA A 105 3.04 -1.78 3.51
CA ALA A 105 3.04 -0.59 4.36
C ALA A 105 1.83 0.31 4.10
N ALA A 106 1.42 0.45 2.84
CA ALA A 106 0.25 1.21 2.44
C ALA A 106 -1.03 0.63 3.05
N VAL A 107 -1.27 -0.68 2.90
CA VAL A 107 -2.44 -1.38 3.48
C VAL A 107 -2.44 -1.25 5.00
N LEU A 108 -1.28 -1.40 5.65
CA LEU A 108 -1.15 -1.22 7.09
C LEU A 108 -1.47 0.21 7.54
N ALA A 109 -1.03 1.21 6.77
CA ALA A 109 -1.31 2.60 7.05
C ALA A 109 -2.81 2.92 6.93
N ALA A 110 -3.47 2.41 5.90
CA ALA A 110 -4.91 2.58 5.70
C ALA A 110 -5.73 1.92 6.82
N LEU A 111 -5.47 0.64 7.10
CA LEU A 111 -6.20 -0.11 8.13
C LEU A 111 -5.90 0.37 9.55
N GLY A 112 -4.69 0.88 9.80
CA GLY A 112 -4.29 1.48 11.07
C GLY A 112 -4.80 2.92 11.24
N GLY A 113 -4.95 3.66 10.14
CA GLY A 113 -5.45 5.04 10.09
C GLY A 113 -6.98 5.13 10.17
N ALA A 114 -7.71 4.21 9.56
CA ALA A 114 -9.18 4.15 9.55
C ALA A 114 -9.83 3.84 10.91
N ARG A 115 -9.03 3.61 11.97
CA ARG A 115 -9.49 3.31 13.34
C ARG A 115 -9.33 4.47 14.32
N LYS A 116 -9.22 5.71 13.85
CA LYS A 116 -9.25 6.91 14.69
C LYS A 116 -10.55 7.67 14.55
#